data_AF-A0A5E4EHD5-F1
#
_entry.id   AF-A0A5E4EHD5-F1
#
_cell.length_a   1.000
_cell.length_b   1.000
_cell.length_c   1.000
_cell.angle_alpha   90.00
_cell.angle_beta   90.00
_cell.angle_gamma   90.00
#
_symmetry.space_group_name_H-M   'P 1'
#
loop_
_entity.id
_entity.type
_entity.pdbx_description
1 polymer ?
#
loop_
_entity_poly.entity_id
_entity_poly.type
_entity_poly.pdbx_seq_one_letter_code
_entity_poly.pdbx_strand_id
1 'polypeptide(L)'
;MDSNTTELLGAPSPPSSSSSTNSWTYDVFLSFRDHLHKNLVQKGIRTFIDDELPRGEEISQNIVNEISLQVLNDTHINVAKYQVGIEARVQDLHKVLDVDGNDVRMVGIWGNGGIGKTTVAKAVYNSLAHMFEGSCFLENVRERSLPYGGLVDLQNLLLYEILRGKEIRVTSADKGINVIKERLSRKKVLLIVDDVDHLDQLNNLVGGCDWFGLGSRIIITTRDKHLLTCHRVSIIYEAKKLNYHESLDLFFSWNGFTRTRNLDDDYVERAEFVVDYAGGLPLALKVLGSHLCGRSIDVWHDALDGALHSDIQKTLKISYDALEDLVKEVFLDIACFFKGKDMNNVISILEGCDLKPKHAIEVLVEKALIYIEQNKIWMHDLLEELGRGIVHQESPNEPGERSRVWFHEDVHRVLTEGTGTNNVKGIIAKCPTPDDICLSDDSFSKMKNLRLFINVNARFSGDHVDYLSNELRFLHWPECPLQVLPSTFNPRKLVELYMPCSRLSQLGEGLKVAKSEICKFGELPVPNKNLKLLWNSKFRVLEPRWLYKFSSC
;
A
#
# COMPACT_ATOMS: atom_id res chain seq x y z
N MET A 1 -93.52 7.36 -28.68
CA MET A 1 -92.85 6.12 -28.24
C MET A 1 -91.68 6.56 -27.40
N ASP A 2 -91.88 6.71 -26.09
CA ASP A 2 -91.00 7.54 -25.27
C ASP A 2 -90.76 6.86 -23.92
N SER A 3 -89.49 6.57 -23.63
CA SER A 3 -89.04 6.02 -22.34
C SER A 3 -88.20 7.08 -21.65
N ASN A 4 -88.68 7.61 -20.53
CA ASN A 4 -88.16 8.84 -19.93
C ASN A 4 -87.88 8.67 -18.42
N THR A 5 -86.73 9.20 -17.98
CA THR A 5 -86.47 9.88 -16.70
C THR A 5 -86.64 9.19 -15.31
N THR A 6 -85.49 9.13 -14.60
CA THR A 6 -85.22 9.54 -13.18
C THR A 6 -85.64 8.74 -11.92
N GLU A 7 -84.58 8.42 -11.13
CA GLU A 7 -84.35 8.67 -9.67
C GLU A 7 -85.03 7.92 -8.50
N LEU A 8 -84.12 7.47 -7.58
CA LEU A 8 -84.10 7.60 -6.10
C LEU A 8 -84.92 6.69 -5.13
N LEU A 9 -84.18 6.26 -4.07
CA LEU A 9 -84.56 5.95 -2.67
C LEU A 9 -85.32 4.65 -2.27
N GLY A 10 -84.65 3.79 -1.46
CA GLY A 10 -84.98 3.63 -0.01
C GLY A 10 -85.89 2.48 0.53
N ALA A 11 -85.27 1.50 1.22
CA ALA A 11 -85.79 0.71 2.38
C ALA A 11 -87.02 -0.27 2.19
N PRO A 12 -87.40 -1.14 3.18
CA PRO A 12 -86.63 -2.05 4.05
C PRO A 12 -87.17 -3.53 4.10
N SER A 13 -86.61 -4.36 5.01
CA SER A 13 -86.91 -5.77 5.40
C SER A 13 -88.29 -6.00 6.09
N PRO A 14 -88.68 -7.16 6.71
CA PRO A 14 -88.08 -8.53 6.90
C PRO A 14 -89.04 -9.63 6.33
N PRO A 15 -89.28 -10.89 6.86
CA PRO A 15 -88.60 -11.86 7.76
C PRO A 15 -87.96 -13.06 6.97
N SER A 16 -87.40 -14.18 7.47
CA SER A 16 -87.53 -15.10 8.65
C SER A 16 -88.64 -16.17 8.56
N SER A 17 -88.47 -17.46 8.93
CA SER A 17 -87.28 -18.23 9.37
C SER A 17 -87.62 -19.73 9.53
N SER A 18 -86.65 -20.64 9.36
CA SER A 18 -86.55 -21.85 10.21
C SER A 18 -85.08 -22.29 10.35
N SER A 19 -84.69 -22.59 11.58
CA SER A 19 -83.28 -22.77 11.99
C SER A 19 -82.83 -24.21 11.99
N SER A 20 -81.60 -24.47 11.52
CA SER A 20 -80.79 -25.63 11.93
C SER A 20 -79.49 -25.15 12.56
N THR A 21 -79.49 -25.00 13.89
CA THR A 21 -78.30 -24.63 14.66
C THR A 21 -77.41 -25.85 14.85
N ASN A 22 -76.27 -25.91 14.15
CA ASN A 22 -75.19 -26.82 14.52
C ASN A 22 -74.61 -26.38 15.88
N SER A 23 -74.73 -27.23 16.91
CA SER A 23 -74.18 -26.96 18.23
C SER A 23 -72.69 -27.31 18.26
N TRP A 24 -71.84 -26.29 18.28
CA TRP A 24 -70.41 -26.47 18.55
C TRP A 24 -70.16 -26.57 20.07
N THR A 25 -69.46 -27.62 20.49
CA THR A 25 -69.22 -27.94 21.91
C THR A 25 -68.14 -27.07 22.55
N TYR A 26 -67.24 -26.52 21.72
CA TYR A 26 -66.08 -25.72 22.09
C TYR A 26 -66.05 -24.43 21.28
N ASP A 27 -65.46 -23.40 21.88
CA ASP A 27 -65.45 -22.05 21.33
C ASP A 27 -64.13 -21.75 20.59
N VAL A 28 -63.02 -22.41 20.95
CA VAL A 28 -61.68 -22.27 20.32
C VAL A 28 -60.90 -23.60 20.39
N PHE A 29 -60.16 -23.94 19.32
CA PHE A 29 -59.18 -25.04 19.27
C PHE A 29 -57.74 -24.48 19.45
N LEU A 30 -56.92 -25.09 20.31
CA LEU A 30 -55.55 -24.66 20.59
C LEU A 30 -54.55 -25.80 20.39
N SER A 31 -53.50 -25.56 19.61
CA SER A 31 -52.41 -26.52 19.34
C SER A 31 -51.10 -26.22 20.08
N PHE A 32 -50.93 -25.04 20.71
CA PHE A 32 -49.68 -24.69 21.40
C PHE A 32 -49.87 -23.79 22.65
N ARG A 33 -49.18 -24.15 23.75
CA ARG A 33 -48.88 -23.39 25.00
C ARG A 33 -49.96 -23.26 26.10
N ASP A 34 -49.69 -23.91 27.23
CA ASP A 34 -50.45 -23.89 28.51
C ASP A 34 -50.92 -22.52 29.02
N HIS A 35 -50.07 -21.49 28.89
CA HIS A 35 -50.37 -20.17 29.45
C HIS A 35 -51.54 -19.48 28.73
N LEU A 36 -51.76 -19.79 27.45
CA LEU A 36 -52.90 -19.24 26.70
C LEU A 36 -54.19 -19.97 27.09
N HIS A 37 -54.14 -21.31 27.19
CA HIS A 37 -55.25 -22.13 27.67
C HIS A 37 -55.74 -21.69 29.06
N LYS A 38 -54.84 -21.54 30.05
CA LYS A 38 -55.19 -21.11 31.41
C LYS A 38 -55.89 -19.75 31.45
N ASN A 39 -55.43 -18.78 30.65
CA ASN A 39 -56.06 -17.46 30.56
C ASN A 39 -57.44 -17.48 29.90
N LEU A 40 -57.63 -18.29 28.85
CA LEU A 40 -58.92 -18.42 28.15
C LEU A 40 -59.97 -19.11 29.02
N VAL A 41 -59.59 -20.17 29.74
CA VAL A 41 -60.46 -20.81 30.75
C VAL A 41 -60.83 -19.83 31.87
N GLN A 42 -59.89 -19.02 32.38
CA GLN A 42 -60.19 -17.97 33.36
C GLN A 42 -61.13 -16.87 32.82
N LYS A 43 -61.22 -16.70 31.49
CA LYS A 43 -62.17 -15.81 30.82
C LYS A 43 -63.50 -16.48 30.45
N GLY A 44 -63.71 -17.73 30.83
CA GLY A 44 -64.95 -18.48 30.61
C GLY A 44 -65.13 -19.04 29.20
N ILE A 45 -64.07 -19.08 28.39
CA ILE A 45 -64.09 -19.59 27.02
C ILE A 45 -63.80 -21.09 27.05
N ARG A 46 -64.65 -21.91 26.41
CA ARG A 46 -64.49 -23.37 26.39
C ARG A 46 -63.50 -23.78 25.30
N THR A 47 -62.25 -23.92 25.69
CA THR A 47 -61.15 -24.34 24.81
C THR A 47 -61.07 -25.87 24.70
N PHE A 48 -60.88 -26.38 23.49
CA PHE A 48 -60.35 -27.73 23.26
C PHE A 48 -58.82 -27.63 23.13
N ILE A 49 -58.11 -28.50 23.84
CA ILE A 49 -56.67 -28.68 23.70
C ILE A 49 -56.42 -30.10 23.21
N ASP A 50 -55.60 -30.23 22.17
CA ASP A 50 -55.24 -31.52 21.58
C ASP A 50 -53.92 -32.00 22.18
N ASP A 51 -54.01 -32.71 23.31
CA ASP A 51 -52.86 -33.26 24.02
C ASP A 51 -52.32 -34.56 23.37
N GLU A 52 -53.01 -35.10 22.34
CA GLU A 52 -52.62 -36.34 21.65
C GLU A 52 -51.79 -36.11 20.39
N LEU A 53 -51.64 -34.86 19.93
CA LEU A 53 -50.67 -34.52 18.88
C LEU A 53 -49.25 -34.85 19.36
N PRO A 54 -48.52 -35.75 18.68
CA PRO A 54 -47.16 -36.10 19.09
C PRO A 54 -46.29 -34.84 19.06
N ARG A 55 -45.58 -34.58 20.17
CA ARG A 55 -44.51 -33.58 20.18
C ARG A 55 -43.60 -33.85 19.00
N GLY A 56 -43.39 -32.83 18.15
CA GLY A 56 -42.45 -32.92 17.04
C GLY A 56 -41.09 -33.40 17.54
N GLU A 57 -40.47 -34.32 16.79
CA GLU A 57 -39.18 -34.89 17.14
C GLU A 57 -38.14 -33.80 17.36
N GLU A 58 -37.21 -34.04 18.30
CA GLU A 58 -36.12 -33.13 18.57
C GLU A 58 -35.28 -32.97 17.29
N ILE A 59 -35.05 -31.73 16.86
CA ILE A 59 -34.32 -31.44 15.61
C ILE A 59 -32.95 -32.10 15.70
N SER A 60 -32.70 -33.10 14.85
CA SER A 60 -31.48 -33.90 14.96
C SER A 60 -30.23 -33.03 14.97
N GLN A 61 -29.24 -33.40 15.80
CA GLN A 61 -28.00 -32.62 15.92
C GLN A 61 -27.32 -32.40 14.55
N ASN A 62 -27.49 -33.31 13.60
CA ASN A 62 -26.99 -33.15 12.23
C ASN A 62 -27.65 -31.96 11.50
N ILE A 63 -28.97 -31.79 11.64
CA ILE A 63 -29.69 -30.63 11.07
C ILE A 63 -29.30 -29.34 11.80
N VAL A 64 -29.16 -29.37 13.13
CA VAL A 64 -28.67 -28.20 13.90
C VAL A 64 -27.27 -27.80 13.47
N ASN A 65 -26.38 -28.77 13.25
CA ASN A 65 -25.02 -28.54 12.77
C ASN A 65 -25.02 -28.00 11.33
N GLU A 66 -25.81 -28.57 10.42
CA GLU A 66 -25.92 -28.11 9.03
C GLU A 66 -26.48 -26.68 8.94
N ILE A 67 -27.53 -26.36 9.72
CA ILE A 67 -28.06 -24.99 9.83
C ILE A 67 -27.01 -24.04 10.41
N SER A 68 -26.30 -24.45 11.46
CA SER A 68 -25.22 -23.64 12.05
C SER A 68 -24.10 -23.37 11.06
N LEU A 69 -23.70 -24.37 10.27
CA LEU A 69 -22.72 -24.22 9.19
C LEU A 69 -23.23 -23.29 8.10
N GLN A 70 -24.50 -23.37 7.70
CA GLN A 70 -25.08 -22.44 6.73
C GLN A 70 -25.10 -21.00 7.25
N VAL A 71 -25.56 -20.77 8.47
CA VAL A 71 -25.58 -19.44 9.11
C VAL A 71 -24.16 -18.86 9.25
N LEU A 72 -23.17 -19.68 9.61
CA LEU A 72 -21.77 -19.24 9.67
C LEU A 72 -21.21 -18.89 8.29
N ASN A 73 -21.49 -19.69 7.25
CA ASN A 73 -21.04 -19.43 5.89
C ASN A 73 -21.71 -18.18 5.25
N ASP A 74 -22.96 -17.90 5.62
CA ASP A 74 -23.69 -16.69 5.20
C ASP A 74 -23.32 -15.45 6.04
N THR A 75 -22.51 -15.60 7.10
CA THR A 75 -22.06 -14.46 7.92
C THR A 75 -20.97 -13.67 7.19
N HIS A 76 -21.29 -12.43 6.82
CA HIS A 76 -20.36 -11.53 6.15
C HIS A 76 -19.08 -11.28 6.97
N ILE A 77 -17.93 -11.32 6.29
CA ILE A 77 -16.63 -10.96 6.86
C ILE A 77 -16.64 -9.46 7.18
N ASN A 78 -16.12 -9.08 8.35
CA ASN A 78 -15.94 -7.66 8.69
C ASN A 78 -14.89 -7.02 7.75
N VAL A 79 -15.36 -6.16 6.85
CA VAL A 79 -14.56 -5.45 5.83
C VAL A 79 -13.73 -4.32 6.46
N ALA A 80 -14.42 -3.34 7.03
CA ALA A 80 -13.85 -2.18 7.72
C ALA A 80 -14.95 -1.44 8.51
N LYS A 81 -14.54 -0.68 9.55
CA LYS A 81 -15.43 0.19 10.35
C LYS A 81 -16.10 1.28 9.50
N TYR A 82 -15.36 1.85 8.54
CA TYR A 82 -15.84 2.85 7.59
C TYR A 82 -15.45 2.40 6.18
N GLN A 83 -16.42 2.36 5.27
CA GLN A 83 -16.29 1.70 3.96
C GLN A 83 -16.38 2.71 2.82
N VAL A 84 -15.44 3.66 2.80
CA VAL A 84 -15.40 4.74 1.80
C VAL A 84 -14.71 4.27 0.52
N GLY A 85 -15.32 4.54 -0.64
CA GLY A 85 -14.75 4.24 -1.97
C GLY A 85 -14.67 2.76 -2.36
N ILE A 86 -15.01 1.83 -1.46
CA ILE A 86 -14.84 0.39 -1.69
C ILE A 86 -15.69 -0.10 -2.87
N GLU A 87 -16.94 0.34 -2.97
CA GLU A 87 -17.91 -0.10 -3.99
C GLU A 87 -17.39 0.06 -5.42
N ALA A 88 -16.77 1.19 -5.76
CA ALA A 88 -16.21 1.41 -7.10
C ALA A 88 -15.09 0.39 -7.43
N ARG A 89 -14.26 0.02 -6.44
CA ARG A 89 -13.17 -0.95 -6.58
C ARG A 89 -13.69 -2.38 -6.64
N VAL A 90 -14.79 -2.67 -5.94
CA VAL A 90 -15.53 -3.94 -6.02
C VAL A 90 -16.12 -4.09 -7.42
N GLN A 91 -16.83 -3.08 -7.96
CA GLN A 91 -17.41 -3.14 -9.31
C GLN A 91 -16.36 -3.28 -10.42
N ASP A 92 -15.19 -2.67 -10.28
CA ASP A 92 -14.08 -2.91 -11.20
C ASP A 92 -13.58 -4.36 -11.14
N LEU A 93 -13.47 -4.94 -9.95
CA LEU A 93 -13.12 -6.36 -9.81
C LEU A 93 -14.21 -7.30 -10.32
N HIS A 94 -15.50 -7.00 -10.17
CA HIS A 94 -16.58 -7.81 -10.79
C HIS A 94 -16.40 -7.93 -12.31
N LYS A 95 -15.99 -6.84 -12.99
CA LYS A 95 -15.72 -6.84 -14.44
C LYS A 95 -14.46 -7.66 -14.78
N VAL A 96 -13.38 -7.50 -14.01
CA VAL A 96 -12.11 -8.23 -14.21
C VAL A 96 -12.29 -9.73 -13.97
N LEU A 97 -13.06 -10.09 -12.94
CA LEU A 97 -13.42 -11.45 -12.62
C LEU A 97 -14.37 -12.08 -13.64
N ASP A 98 -15.21 -11.28 -14.31
CA ASP A 98 -16.19 -11.77 -15.31
C ASP A 98 -17.03 -12.90 -14.71
N VAL A 99 -17.80 -12.56 -13.67
CA VAL A 99 -18.42 -13.53 -12.74
C VAL A 99 -19.39 -14.49 -13.45
N ASP A 100 -19.95 -14.08 -14.58
CA ASP A 100 -20.87 -14.86 -15.41
C ASP A 100 -20.16 -15.79 -16.42
N GLY A 101 -18.85 -15.61 -16.63
CA GLY A 101 -18.02 -16.46 -17.48
C GLY A 101 -17.88 -17.90 -16.96
N ASN A 102 -17.72 -18.86 -17.85
CA ASN A 102 -17.61 -20.29 -17.48
C ASN A 102 -16.16 -20.81 -17.40
N ASP A 103 -15.15 -19.96 -17.62
CA ASP A 103 -13.73 -20.32 -17.46
C ASP A 103 -13.32 -20.43 -15.98
N VAL A 104 -12.08 -20.89 -15.73
CA VAL A 104 -11.41 -20.75 -14.43
C VAL A 104 -10.50 -19.54 -14.52
N ARG A 105 -10.70 -18.55 -13.64
CA ARG A 105 -9.97 -17.28 -13.70
C ARG A 105 -9.24 -16.96 -12.41
N MET A 106 -7.95 -16.65 -12.54
CA MET A 106 -7.08 -16.18 -11.47
C MET A 106 -6.80 -14.67 -11.64
N VAL A 107 -7.02 -13.90 -10.59
CA VAL A 107 -6.79 -12.45 -10.57
C VAL A 107 -5.88 -12.08 -9.40
N GLY A 108 -4.75 -11.45 -9.70
CA GLY A 108 -3.82 -10.94 -8.69
C GLY A 108 -4.11 -9.48 -8.35
N ILE A 109 -4.51 -9.19 -7.11
CA ILE A 109 -4.60 -7.82 -6.59
C ILE A 109 -3.21 -7.43 -6.06
N TRP A 110 -2.57 -6.48 -6.74
CA TRP A 110 -1.20 -6.05 -6.47
C TRP A 110 -1.13 -4.57 -6.04
N GLY A 111 -0.11 -4.19 -5.28
CA GLY A 111 0.17 -2.80 -4.87
C GLY A 111 0.77 -2.70 -3.47
N ASN A 112 1.02 -1.46 -3.02
CA ASN A 112 1.76 -1.12 -1.80
C ASN A 112 1.15 -1.72 -0.50
N GLY A 113 1.94 -1.72 0.58
CA GLY A 113 1.41 -1.92 1.93
C GLY A 113 0.41 -0.82 2.30
N GLY A 114 -0.71 -1.18 2.94
CA GLY A 114 -1.71 -0.21 3.41
C GLY A 114 -2.71 0.34 2.36
N ILE A 115 -2.58 -0.03 1.08
CA ILE A 115 -3.45 0.45 -0.02
C ILE A 115 -4.90 -0.10 0.00
N GLY A 116 -5.19 -1.06 0.89
CA GLY A 116 -6.54 -1.61 1.06
C GLY A 116 -6.85 -2.90 0.28
N LYS A 117 -5.85 -3.62 -0.26
CA LYS A 117 -6.04 -4.88 -1.00
C LYS A 117 -6.96 -5.88 -0.28
N THR A 118 -6.59 -6.25 0.96
CA THR A 118 -7.37 -7.13 1.83
C THR A 118 -8.79 -6.63 2.05
N THR A 119 -8.97 -5.33 2.25
CA THR A 119 -10.28 -4.70 2.48
C THR A 119 -11.19 -4.84 1.26
N VAL A 120 -10.66 -4.55 0.06
CA VAL A 120 -11.41 -4.74 -1.20
C VAL A 120 -11.69 -6.23 -1.43
N ALA A 121 -10.74 -7.11 -1.18
CA ALA A 121 -10.93 -8.55 -1.32
C ALA A 121 -12.02 -9.10 -0.37
N LYS A 122 -12.09 -8.63 0.89
CA LYS A 122 -13.16 -8.96 1.85
C LYS A 122 -14.53 -8.48 1.36
N ALA A 123 -14.60 -7.29 0.76
CA ALA A 123 -15.86 -6.78 0.19
C ALA A 123 -16.31 -7.59 -1.04
N VAL A 124 -15.38 -7.95 -1.94
CA VAL A 124 -15.66 -8.85 -3.08
C VAL A 124 -16.13 -10.23 -2.60
N TYR A 125 -15.51 -10.79 -1.55
CA TYR A 125 -15.95 -12.06 -0.95
C TYR A 125 -17.41 -11.98 -0.49
N ASN A 126 -17.77 -10.96 0.31
CA ASN A 126 -19.13 -10.78 0.81
C ASN A 126 -20.15 -10.60 -0.32
N SER A 127 -19.76 -9.92 -1.41
CA SER A 127 -20.59 -9.72 -2.59
C SER A 127 -20.81 -11.02 -3.39
N LEU A 128 -19.78 -11.87 -3.49
CA LEU A 128 -19.77 -12.98 -4.44
C LEU A 128 -19.94 -14.39 -3.86
N ALA A 129 -19.61 -14.64 -2.58
CA ALA A 129 -19.53 -15.99 -2.02
C ALA A 129 -20.78 -16.86 -2.28
N HIS A 130 -21.97 -16.26 -2.18
CA HIS A 130 -23.26 -16.92 -2.39
C HIS A 130 -23.50 -17.43 -3.83
N MET A 131 -22.71 -17.00 -4.82
CA MET A 131 -22.83 -17.39 -6.24
C MET A 131 -22.00 -18.65 -6.62
N PHE A 132 -21.36 -19.29 -5.63
CA PHE A 132 -20.42 -20.40 -5.80
C PHE A 132 -20.83 -21.60 -4.93
N GLU A 133 -20.45 -22.82 -5.32
CA GLU A 133 -20.78 -24.03 -4.56
C GLU A 133 -20.04 -24.11 -3.23
N GLY A 134 -18.89 -23.45 -3.15
CA GLY A 134 -18.08 -23.30 -1.95
C GLY A 134 -17.14 -22.11 -2.10
N SER A 135 -16.88 -21.42 -1.00
CA SER A 135 -16.05 -20.23 -0.95
C SER A 135 -15.10 -20.31 0.25
N CYS A 136 -13.95 -19.66 0.15
CA CYS A 136 -13.02 -19.54 1.27
C CYS A 136 -12.22 -18.23 1.18
N PHE A 137 -12.01 -17.58 2.33
CA PHE A 137 -11.09 -16.46 2.49
C PHE A 137 -9.94 -16.89 3.40
N LEU A 138 -8.79 -17.22 2.81
CA LEU A 138 -7.55 -17.45 3.55
C LEU A 138 -6.89 -16.11 3.88
N GLU A 139 -7.15 -15.60 5.08
CA GLU A 139 -6.54 -14.35 5.56
C GLU A 139 -5.08 -14.51 5.99
N ASN A 140 -4.27 -13.48 5.73
CA ASN A 140 -2.90 -13.31 6.25
C ASN A 140 -1.98 -14.53 6.04
N VAL A 141 -1.88 -15.00 4.79
CA VAL A 141 -1.19 -16.25 4.42
C VAL A 141 0.32 -16.18 4.69
N ARG A 142 0.97 -15.02 4.49
CA ARG A 142 2.35 -14.80 4.94
C ARG A 142 2.53 -15.30 6.37
N GLU A 143 1.86 -14.66 7.33
CA GLU A 143 2.13 -14.90 8.76
C GLU A 143 1.62 -16.26 9.22
N ARG A 144 0.50 -16.75 8.67
CA ARG A 144 -0.05 -18.07 9.00
C ARG A 144 0.75 -19.24 8.41
N SER A 145 1.57 -19.02 7.39
CA SER A 145 2.43 -20.06 6.80
C SER A 145 3.78 -20.24 7.51
N LEU A 146 4.22 -19.27 8.33
CA LEU A 146 5.51 -19.30 9.03
C LEU A 146 5.65 -20.39 10.11
N PRO A 147 4.63 -20.72 10.93
CA PRO A 147 4.75 -21.77 11.95
C PRO A 147 4.95 -23.15 11.31
N TYR A 148 5.63 -24.05 12.01
CA TYR A 148 5.77 -25.44 11.57
C TYR A 148 4.38 -26.09 11.41
N GLY A 149 4.05 -26.53 10.19
CA GLY A 149 2.74 -27.07 9.83
C GLY A 149 1.72 -26.04 9.32
N GLY A 150 2.01 -24.73 9.35
CA GLY A 150 1.06 -23.67 9.01
C GLY A 150 0.46 -23.77 7.60
N LEU A 151 1.23 -24.22 6.60
CA LEU A 151 0.69 -24.54 5.26
C LEU A 151 -0.33 -25.69 5.28
N VAL A 152 -0.12 -26.72 6.10
CA VAL A 152 -1.05 -27.85 6.26
C VAL A 152 -2.32 -27.40 6.96
N ASP A 153 -2.22 -26.50 7.94
CA ASP A 153 -3.38 -25.90 8.62
C ASP A 153 -4.20 -25.02 7.66
N LEU A 154 -3.53 -24.24 6.79
CA LEU A 154 -4.20 -23.47 5.73
C LEU A 154 -4.88 -24.37 4.68
N GLN A 155 -4.27 -25.49 4.29
CA GLN A 155 -4.89 -26.49 3.41
C GLN A 155 -6.12 -27.14 4.05
N ASN A 156 -6.02 -27.53 5.33
CA ASN A 156 -7.14 -28.08 6.09
C ASN A 156 -8.29 -27.07 6.21
N LEU A 157 -7.99 -25.79 6.48
CA LEU A 157 -8.99 -24.72 6.53
C LEU A 157 -9.68 -24.53 5.17
N LEU A 158 -8.91 -24.42 4.08
CA LEU A 158 -9.45 -24.30 2.72
C LEU A 158 -10.41 -25.44 2.37
N LEU A 159 -10.03 -26.68 2.69
CA LEU A 159 -10.87 -27.86 2.48
C LEU A 159 -12.13 -27.83 3.36
N TYR A 160 -12.01 -27.42 4.63
CA TYR A 160 -13.13 -27.35 5.58
C TYR A 160 -14.21 -26.36 5.12
N GLU A 161 -13.81 -25.14 4.76
CA GLU A 161 -14.69 -24.06 4.31
C GLU A 161 -15.39 -24.44 2.99
N ILE A 162 -14.62 -24.81 1.95
CA ILE A 162 -15.16 -25.07 0.61
C ILE A 162 -16.03 -26.34 0.57
N LEU A 163 -15.73 -27.35 1.40
CA LEU A 163 -16.46 -28.63 1.43
C LEU A 163 -17.50 -28.71 2.55
N ARG A 164 -17.74 -27.60 3.26
CA ARG A 164 -18.74 -27.43 4.34
C ARG A 164 -18.65 -28.51 5.41
N GLY A 165 -17.50 -28.62 6.07
CA GLY A 165 -17.35 -29.42 7.29
C GLY A 165 -17.28 -30.94 7.13
N LYS A 166 -17.17 -31.48 5.90
CA LYS A 166 -16.89 -32.92 5.70
C LYS A 166 -15.48 -33.24 6.21
N GLU A 167 -15.36 -34.16 7.15
CA GLU A 167 -14.08 -34.53 7.78
C GLU A 167 -13.05 -35.05 6.76
N ILE A 168 -12.17 -34.16 6.31
CA ILE A 168 -11.01 -34.46 5.48
C ILE A 168 -9.81 -33.85 6.17
N ARG A 169 -8.95 -34.69 6.76
CA ARG A 169 -7.70 -34.26 7.40
C ARG A 169 -6.51 -34.57 6.52
N VAL A 170 -5.77 -33.52 6.20
CA VAL A 170 -4.46 -33.56 5.56
C VAL A 170 -3.38 -33.66 6.65
N THR A 171 -2.41 -34.55 6.43
CA THR A 171 -1.32 -34.84 7.37
C THR A 171 0.05 -34.35 6.90
N SER A 172 0.16 -33.89 5.64
CA SER A 172 1.38 -33.33 5.04
C SER A 172 1.02 -32.46 3.83
N ALA A 173 1.87 -31.48 3.53
CA ALA A 173 1.59 -30.46 2.52
C ALA A 173 1.38 -31.06 1.10
N ASP A 174 2.24 -32.00 0.70
CA ASP A 174 2.14 -32.71 -0.59
C ASP A 174 0.87 -33.55 -0.72
N LYS A 175 0.38 -34.11 0.40
CA LYS A 175 -0.91 -34.82 0.41
C LYS A 175 -2.06 -33.84 0.26
N GLY A 176 -1.96 -32.65 0.88
CA GLY A 176 -2.95 -31.59 0.76
C GLY A 176 -3.10 -31.07 -0.66
N ILE A 177 -1.99 -30.84 -1.36
CA ILE A 177 -1.93 -30.49 -2.79
C ILE A 177 -2.84 -31.42 -3.61
N ASN A 178 -2.62 -32.73 -3.48
CA ASN A 178 -3.38 -33.73 -4.24
C ASN A 178 -4.86 -33.76 -3.84
N VAL A 179 -5.16 -33.70 -2.53
CA VAL A 179 -6.54 -33.69 -2.02
C VAL A 179 -7.31 -32.44 -2.48
N ILE A 180 -6.69 -31.25 -2.47
CA ILE A 180 -7.30 -30.01 -2.95
C ILE A 180 -7.63 -30.15 -4.43
N LYS A 181 -6.65 -30.54 -5.26
CA LYS A 181 -6.83 -30.72 -6.70
C LYS A 181 -7.96 -31.72 -7.03
N GLU A 182 -7.96 -32.89 -6.40
CA GLU A 182 -9.00 -33.91 -6.63
C GLU A 182 -10.40 -33.42 -6.23
N ARG A 183 -10.53 -32.68 -5.13
CA ARG A 183 -11.82 -32.24 -4.59
C ARG A 183 -12.38 -31.00 -5.27
N LEU A 184 -11.53 -30.08 -5.72
CA LEU A 184 -11.95 -28.80 -6.28
C LEU A 184 -12.08 -28.79 -7.81
N SER A 185 -11.41 -29.70 -8.52
CA SER A 185 -11.41 -29.78 -10.00
C SER A 185 -12.80 -29.97 -10.66
N ARG A 186 -13.84 -30.23 -9.86
CA ARG A 186 -15.23 -30.42 -10.32
C ARG A 186 -16.24 -29.51 -9.64
N LYS A 187 -15.79 -28.48 -8.93
CA LYS A 187 -16.66 -27.53 -8.21
C LYS A 187 -16.42 -26.11 -8.70
N LYS A 188 -17.49 -25.33 -8.85
CA LYS A 188 -17.43 -23.88 -9.03
C LYS A 188 -17.12 -23.21 -7.69
N VAL A 189 -15.90 -22.72 -7.48
CA VAL A 189 -15.45 -22.15 -6.18
C VAL A 189 -15.00 -20.70 -6.25
N LEU A 190 -15.16 -19.97 -5.15
CA LEU A 190 -14.55 -18.66 -4.92
C LEU A 190 -13.45 -18.77 -3.85
N LEU A 191 -12.19 -18.68 -4.27
CA LEU A 191 -11.05 -18.74 -3.35
C LEU A 191 -10.34 -17.38 -3.29
N ILE A 192 -10.19 -16.82 -2.09
CA ILE A 192 -9.33 -15.66 -1.87
C ILE A 192 -8.15 -16.07 -0.99
N VAL A 193 -6.94 -15.74 -1.44
CA VAL A 193 -5.67 -16.00 -0.75
C VAL A 193 -4.99 -14.66 -0.50
N ASP A 194 -5.01 -14.20 0.75
CA ASP A 194 -4.67 -12.83 1.12
C ASP A 194 -3.26 -12.70 1.73
N ASP A 195 -2.55 -11.65 1.34
CA ASP A 195 -1.20 -11.26 1.78
C ASP A 195 -0.15 -12.37 1.60
N VAL A 196 -0.05 -12.85 0.34
CA VAL A 196 0.92 -13.86 -0.13
C VAL A 196 2.26 -13.19 -0.47
N ASP A 197 3.37 -13.81 -0.04
CA ASP A 197 4.74 -13.31 -0.28
C ASP A 197 5.75 -14.37 -0.74
N HIS A 198 5.41 -15.66 -0.73
CA HIS A 198 6.25 -16.74 -1.27
C HIS A 198 5.53 -17.63 -2.28
N LEU A 199 6.23 -18.05 -3.34
CA LEU A 199 5.68 -18.91 -4.39
C LEU A 199 5.21 -20.27 -3.84
N ASP A 200 5.87 -20.79 -2.79
CA ASP A 200 5.50 -22.04 -2.14
C ASP A 200 4.10 -22.01 -1.51
N GLN A 201 3.65 -20.83 -1.03
CA GLN A 201 2.27 -20.66 -0.53
C GLN A 201 1.27 -20.90 -1.67
N LEU A 202 1.51 -20.34 -2.85
CA LEU A 202 0.65 -20.55 -4.03
C LEU A 202 0.72 -21.98 -4.57
N ASN A 203 1.91 -22.57 -4.62
CA ASN A 203 2.10 -23.96 -5.05
C ASN A 203 1.37 -24.96 -4.14
N ASN A 204 1.23 -24.64 -2.84
CA ASN A 204 0.55 -25.50 -1.86
C ASN A 204 -0.96 -25.25 -1.72
N LEU A 205 -1.45 -24.05 -2.02
CA LEU A 205 -2.83 -23.63 -1.74
C LEU A 205 -3.68 -23.41 -3.00
N VAL A 206 -3.07 -23.01 -4.13
CA VAL A 206 -3.78 -22.60 -5.36
C VAL A 206 -3.44 -23.50 -6.55
N GLY A 207 -2.15 -23.77 -6.76
CA GLY A 207 -1.69 -24.59 -7.88
C GLY A 207 -2.03 -24.03 -9.25
N GLY A 208 -2.55 -24.85 -10.16
CA GLY A 208 -2.92 -24.43 -11.51
C GLY A 208 -4.43 -24.27 -11.69
N CYS A 209 -4.88 -23.65 -12.79
CA CYS A 209 -6.31 -23.58 -13.12
C CYS A 209 -6.97 -24.97 -13.25
N ASP A 210 -6.19 -26.03 -13.49
CA ASP A 210 -6.63 -27.42 -13.52
C ASP A 210 -6.99 -28.01 -12.14
N TRP A 211 -6.79 -27.25 -11.06
CA TRP A 211 -7.25 -27.60 -9.71
C TRP A 211 -8.72 -27.26 -9.45
N PHE A 212 -9.36 -26.49 -10.32
CA PHE A 212 -10.69 -25.92 -10.07
C PHE A 212 -11.69 -26.28 -11.17
N GLY A 213 -12.97 -26.40 -10.81
CA GLY A 213 -14.05 -26.61 -11.77
C GLY A 213 -14.40 -25.34 -12.56
N LEU A 214 -15.05 -25.53 -13.70
CA LEU A 214 -15.52 -24.43 -14.57
C LEU A 214 -16.34 -23.37 -13.79
N GLY A 215 -16.19 -22.12 -14.18
CA GLY A 215 -16.79 -20.97 -13.49
C GLY A 215 -16.11 -20.56 -12.18
N SER A 216 -15.00 -21.18 -11.77
CA SER A 216 -14.30 -20.83 -10.52
C SER A 216 -13.53 -19.50 -10.62
N ARG A 217 -13.46 -18.77 -9.51
CA ARG A 217 -12.77 -17.48 -9.39
C ARG A 217 -11.78 -17.52 -8.23
N ILE A 218 -10.53 -17.18 -8.53
CA ILE A 218 -9.44 -17.17 -7.56
C ILE A 218 -8.86 -15.77 -7.50
N ILE A 219 -8.74 -15.22 -6.29
CA ILE A 219 -8.16 -13.90 -6.03
C ILE A 219 -6.93 -14.08 -5.14
N ILE A 220 -5.79 -13.57 -5.58
CA ILE A 220 -4.55 -13.56 -4.80
C ILE A 220 -4.24 -12.11 -4.45
N THR A 221 -4.05 -11.75 -3.17
CA THR A 221 -3.56 -10.42 -2.80
C THR A 221 -2.08 -10.48 -2.44
N THR A 222 -1.28 -9.56 -2.97
CA THR A 222 0.16 -9.52 -2.71
C THR A 222 0.75 -8.12 -2.87
N ARG A 223 1.94 -7.92 -2.33
CA ARG A 223 2.78 -6.73 -2.56
C ARG A 223 3.74 -6.93 -3.73
N ASP A 224 3.90 -8.17 -4.20
CA ASP A 224 4.93 -8.58 -5.14
C ASP A 224 4.33 -9.02 -6.49
N LYS A 225 4.59 -8.26 -7.55
CA LYS A 225 4.13 -8.55 -8.91
C LYS A 225 4.88 -9.71 -9.56
N HIS A 226 6.13 -9.93 -9.17
CA HIS A 226 6.96 -11.01 -9.69
C HIS A 226 6.36 -12.36 -9.31
N LEU A 227 5.89 -12.48 -8.07
CA LEU A 227 5.24 -13.67 -7.55
C LEU A 227 4.01 -14.08 -8.37
N LEU A 228 3.15 -13.12 -8.75
CA LEU A 228 1.99 -13.37 -9.63
C LEU A 228 2.42 -13.82 -11.03
N THR A 229 3.49 -13.21 -11.55
CA THR A 229 4.03 -13.51 -12.90
C THR A 229 4.63 -14.91 -12.95
N CYS A 230 5.42 -15.29 -11.94
CA CYS A 230 5.99 -16.64 -11.78
C CYS A 230 4.92 -17.72 -11.61
N HIS A 231 3.83 -17.41 -10.91
CA HIS A 231 2.66 -18.29 -10.79
C HIS A 231 1.72 -18.24 -12.01
N ARG A 232 2.07 -17.48 -13.06
CA ARG A 232 1.32 -17.37 -14.33
C ARG A 232 -0.12 -16.88 -14.17
N VAL A 233 -0.36 -16.01 -13.20
CA VAL A 233 -1.67 -15.38 -12.98
C VAL A 233 -2.04 -14.54 -14.21
N SER A 234 -3.19 -14.84 -14.81
CA SER A 234 -3.57 -14.31 -16.12
C SER A 234 -3.92 -12.82 -16.12
N ILE A 235 -4.40 -12.28 -15.00
CA ILE A 235 -4.79 -10.87 -14.88
C ILE A 235 -4.26 -10.29 -13.57
N ILE A 236 -3.59 -9.14 -13.64
CA ILE A 236 -3.11 -8.39 -12.48
C ILE A 236 -3.89 -7.08 -12.39
N TYR A 237 -4.61 -6.90 -11.28
CA TYR A 237 -5.32 -5.68 -10.93
C TYR A 237 -4.45 -4.84 -9.97
N GLU A 238 -4.03 -3.66 -10.43
CA GLU A 238 -3.31 -2.71 -9.60
C GLU A 238 -4.28 -1.97 -8.66
N ALA A 239 -4.01 -2.03 -7.35
CA ALA A 239 -4.90 -1.48 -6.33
C ALA A 239 -4.87 0.05 -6.30
N LYS A 240 -5.99 0.65 -6.71
CA LYS A 240 -6.16 2.11 -6.83
C LYS A 240 -6.20 2.80 -5.46
N LYS A 241 -5.33 3.81 -5.28
CA LYS A 241 -5.39 4.84 -4.21
C LYS A 241 -6.80 5.44 -4.09
N LEU A 242 -7.14 5.94 -2.90
CA LEU A 242 -8.30 6.81 -2.73
C LEU A 242 -8.08 8.13 -3.48
N ASN A 243 -9.14 8.65 -4.09
CA ASN A 243 -9.12 10.03 -4.59
C ASN A 243 -9.22 11.02 -3.42
N TYR A 244 -9.02 12.32 -3.68
CA TYR A 244 -9.04 13.37 -2.67
C TYR A 244 -10.33 13.38 -1.83
N HIS A 245 -11.49 13.31 -2.48
CA HIS A 245 -12.80 13.30 -1.82
C HIS A 245 -13.04 12.03 -0.98
N GLU A 246 -12.66 10.85 -1.50
CA GLU A 246 -12.69 9.59 -0.74
C GLU A 246 -11.75 9.63 0.48
N SER A 247 -10.61 10.32 0.35
CA SER A 247 -9.61 10.43 1.41
C SER A 247 -10.09 11.32 2.56
N LEU A 248 -10.64 12.50 2.22
CA LEU A 248 -11.32 13.38 3.19
C LEU A 248 -12.47 12.65 3.89
N ASP A 249 -13.34 11.96 3.15
CA ASP A 249 -14.48 11.24 3.73
C ASP A 249 -14.05 10.14 4.70
N LEU A 250 -12.99 9.39 4.37
CA LEU A 250 -12.45 8.37 5.27
C LEU A 250 -11.87 9.01 6.54
N PHE A 251 -11.09 10.09 6.41
CA PHE A 251 -10.50 10.80 7.55
C PHE A 251 -11.56 11.43 8.47
N PHE A 252 -12.55 12.11 7.90
CA PHE A 252 -13.67 12.69 8.64
C PHE A 252 -14.53 11.64 9.34
N SER A 253 -14.73 10.46 8.71
CA SER A 253 -15.44 9.34 9.34
C SER A 253 -14.77 8.88 10.63
N TRP A 254 -13.43 8.87 10.70
CA TRP A 254 -12.70 8.52 11.93
C TRP A 254 -12.81 9.58 13.02
N ASN A 255 -12.87 10.87 12.65
CA ASN A 255 -12.97 11.99 13.60
C ASN A 255 -14.41 12.33 14.04
N GLY A 256 -15.43 11.64 13.52
CA GLY A 256 -16.84 11.97 13.80
C GLY A 256 -17.31 13.28 13.15
N PHE A 257 -16.61 13.71 12.10
CA PHE A 257 -16.94 14.88 11.30
C PHE A 257 -17.87 14.48 10.15
N THR A 258 -18.72 15.41 9.72
CA THR A 258 -19.58 15.26 8.53
C THR A 258 -19.37 16.45 7.63
N ARG A 259 -19.46 16.28 6.30
CA ARG A 259 -19.41 17.40 5.33
C ARG A 259 -20.50 18.48 5.53
N THR A 260 -21.50 18.18 6.36
CA THR A 260 -22.60 19.07 6.74
C THR A 260 -22.37 19.83 8.05
N ARG A 261 -21.29 19.52 8.78
CA ARG A 261 -20.88 20.25 9.98
C ARG A 261 -19.98 21.39 9.54
N ASN A 262 -20.27 22.60 10.02
CA ASN A 262 -19.30 23.68 9.99
C ASN A 262 -18.17 23.29 10.94
N LEU A 263 -17.05 22.81 10.38
CA LEU A 263 -15.78 22.74 11.08
C LEU A 263 -15.19 24.15 11.17
N ASP A 264 -14.30 24.37 12.13
CA ASP A 264 -13.47 25.57 12.14
C ASP A 264 -12.48 25.51 10.97
N ASP A 265 -12.11 26.66 10.41
CA ASP A 265 -11.25 26.73 9.22
C ASP A 265 -9.88 26.06 9.49
N ASP A 266 -9.34 26.19 10.70
CA ASP A 266 -8.10 25.54 11.15
C ASP A 266 -8.15 24.00 11.07
N TYR A 267 -9.30 23.39 11.40
CA TYR A 267 -9.48 21.93 11.27
C TYR A 267 -9.63 21.49 9.82
N VAL A 268 -10.13 22.37 8.94
CA VAL A 268 -10.19 22.09 7.50
C VAL A 268 -8.77 22.09 6.93
N GLU A 269 -7.99 23.15 7.14
CA GLU A 269 -6.59 23.24 6.68
C GLU A 269 -5.76 22.02 7.13
N ARG A 270 -5.85 21.65 8.42
CA ARG A 270 -5.12 20.48 8.94
C ARG A 270 -5.66 19.14 8.45
N ALA A 271 -6.94 19.04 8.07
CA ALA A 271 -7.47 17.85 7.41
C ALA A 271 -7.01 17.72 5.95
N GLU A 272 -6.89 18.84 5.22
CA GLU A 272 -6.33 18.86 3.87
C GLU A 272 -4.85 18.41 3.90
N PHE A 273 -4.05 18.96 4.82
CA PHE A 273 -2.68 18.51 5.06
C PHE A 273 -2.59 16.99 5.32
N VAL A 274 -3.46 16.43 6.17
CA VAL A 274 -3.46 14.98 6.44
C VAL A 274 -3.83 14.15 5.20
N VAL A 275 -4.73 14.65 4.34
CA VAL A 275 -5.13 13.96 3.11
C VAL A 275 -4.01 13.95 2.08
N ASP A 276 -3.33 15.09 1.91
CA ASP A 276 -2.19 15.21 1.01
C ASP A 276 -1.00 14.37 1.50
N TYR A 277 -0.68 14.46 2.79
CA TYR A 277 0.33 13.63 3.46
C TYR A 277 0.06 12.12 3.29
N ALA A 278 -1.19 11.70 3.48
CA ALA A 278 -1.59 10.32 3.29
C ALA A 278 -1.52 9.87 1.81
N GLY A 279 -1.53 10.81 0.85
CA GLY A 279 -1.39 10.54 -0.58
C GLY A 279 -2.42 9.55 -1.13
N GLY A 280 -3.62 9.48 -0.56
CA GLY A 280 -4.67 8.52 -0.90
C GLY A 280 -4.48 7.10 -0.34
N LEU A 281 -3.61 6.88 0.65
CA LEU A 281 -3.38 5.60 1.31
C LEU A 281 -4.38 5.36 2.48
N PRO A 282 -5.32 4.41 2.39
CA PRO A 282 -6.34 4.19 3.43
C PRO A 282 -5.79 3.94 4.84
N LEU A 283 -4.64 3.26 4.94
CA LEU A 283 -4.00 2.97 6.22
C LEU A 283 -3.55 4.24 6.95
N ALA A 284 -2.94 5.19 6.24
CA ALA A 284 -2.44 6.43 6.84
C ALA A 284 -3.62 7.26 7.38
N LEU A 285 -4.67 7.44 6.57
CA LEU A 285 -5.90 8.12 6.95
C LEU A 285 -6.58 7.47 8.17
N LYS A 286 -6.60 6.13 8.23
CA LYS A 286 -7.09 5.37 9.39
C LYS A 286 -6.26 5.66 10.65
N VAL A 287 -4.93 5.53 10.55
CA VAL A 287 -4.04 5.68 11.71
C VAL A 287 -4.12 7.11 12.25
N LEU A 288 -3.92 8.12 11.40
CA LEU A 288 -3.98 9.53 11.78
C LEU A 288 -5.37 9.92 12.27
N GLY A 289 -6.43 9.56 11.55
CA GLY A 289 -7.81 9.82 11.98
C GLY A 289 -8.15 9.17 13.33
N SER A 290 -7.65 7.96 13.60
CA SER A 290 -7.84 7.32 14.91
C SER A 290 -7.00 7.94 16.03
N HIS A 291 -5.81 8.46 15.71
CA HIS A 291 -4.93 9.13 16.67
C HIS A 291 -5.49 10.49 17.09
N LEU A 292 -5.99 11.25 16.12
CA LEU A 292 -6.45 12.64 16.27
C LEU A 292 -7.90 12.77 16.75
N CYS A 293 -8.71 11.70 16.63
CA CYS A 293 -10.12 11.68 17.01
C CYS A 293 -10.37 12.22 18.43
N GLY A 294 -11.19 13.26 18.53
CA GLY A 294 -11.63 13.86 19.80
C GLY A 294 -10.59 14.74 20.50
N ARG A 295 -9.46 15.06 19.86
CA ARG A 295 -8.44 15.98 20.39
C ARG A 295 -8.63 17.43 19.91
N SER A 296 -8.04 18.39 20.62
CA SER A 296 -7.99 19.79 20.20
C SER A 296 -7.03 20.01 19.03
N ILE A 297 -7.21 21.13 18.32
CA ILE A 297 -6.39 21.53 17.17
C ILE A 297 -4.91 21.67 17.55
N ASP A 298 -4.57 22.18 18.75
CA ASP A 298 -3.19 22.29 19.23
C ASP A 298 -2.49 20.92 19.24
N VAL A 299 -3.20 19.88 19.68
CA VAL A 299 -2.67 18.51 19.70
C VAL A 299 -2.65 17.89 18.29
N TRP A 300 -3.41 18.42 17.33
CA TRP A 300 -3.24 18.06 15.91
C TRP A 300 -1.95 18.66 15.35
N HIS A 301 -1.62 19.92 15.67
CA HIS A 301 -0.32 20.51 15.30
C HIS A 301 0.83 19.68 15.85
N ASP A 302 0.90 19.49 17.18
CA ASP A 302 1.98 18.74 17.84
C ASP A 302 2.13 17.29 17.32
N ALA A 303 1.02 16.64 16.95
CA ALA A 303 1.04 15.25 16.46
C ALA A 303 1.37 15.12 14.96
N LEU A 304 1.20 16.19 14.17
CA LEU A 304 1.44 16.19 12.72
C LEU A 304 2.79 16.80 12.33
N ASP A 305 3.36 17.67 13.16
CA ASP A 305 4.69 18.25 12.94
C ASP A 305 5.84 17.27 13.34
N GLY A 306 5.51 15.99 13.59
CA GLY A 306 6.42 14.93 14.03
C GLY A 306 6.78 13.87 12.98
N ALA A 307 7.56 12.87 13.39
CA ALA A 307 8.00 11.78 12.51
C ALA A 307 6.88 10.77 12.16
N LEU A 308 7.01 10.12 11.00
CA LEU A 308 6.10 9.08 10.48
C LEU A 308 5.57 8.13 11.56
N HIS A 309 4.25 8.15 11.79
CA HIS A 309 3.61 7.42 12.88
C HIS A 309 3.95 5.92 12.86
N SER A 310 4.33 5.37 14.01
CA SER A 310 4.99 4.05 14.11
C SER A 310 4.23 2.89 13.46
N ASP A 311 2.89 2.87 13.49
CA ASP A 311 2.10 1.81 12.85
C ASP A 311 2.06 1.91 11.31
N ILE A 312 2.16 3.12 10.75
CA ILE A 312 2.35 3.33 9.30
C ILE A 312 3.76 2.84 8.95
N GLN A 313 4.77 3.26 9.72
CA GLN A 313 6.16 2.83 9.52
C GLN A 313 6.29 1.31 9.51
N LYS A 314 5.79 0.60 10.55
CA LYS A 314 5.80 -0.87 10.63
C LYS A 314 5.20 -1.53 9.38
N THR A 315 4.03 -1.08 8.94
CA THR A 315 3.29 -1.73 7.86
C THR A 315 3.98 -1.56 6.50
N LEU A 316 4.56 -0.39 6.25
CA LEU A 316 5.35 -0.13 5.04
C LEU A 316 6.69 -0.87 5.09
N LYS A 317 7.36 -0.86 6.25
CA LYS A 317 8.68 -1.45 6.49
C LYS A 317 8.75 -2.96 6.23
N ILE A 318 7.67 -3.72 6.42
CA ILE A 318 7.57 -5.15 6.02
C ILE A 318 8.13 -5.38 4.60
N SER A 319 7.77 -4.51 3.66
CA SER A 319 8.15 -4.65 2.25
C SER A 319 9.59 -4.22 1.97
N TYR A 320 10.18 -3.38 2.83
CA TYR A 320 11.59 -2.98 2.80
C TYR A 320 12.50 -4.04 3.47
N ASP A 321 12.09 -4.58 4.63
CA ASP A 321 12.90 -5.56 5.38
C ASP A 321 13.12 -6.84 4.54
N ALA A 322 12.14 -7.21 3.71
CA ALA A 322 12.18 -8.31 2.75
C ALA A 322 13.04 -8.07 1.48
N LEU A 323 13.70 -6.92 1.35
CA LEU A 323 14.65 -6.64 0.26
C LEU A 323 16.05 -7.22 0.54
N GLU A 324 16.79 -7.57 -0.52
CA GLU A 324 18.23 -7.80 -0.42
C GLU A 324 18.98 -6.50 -0.11
N ASP A 325 20.13 -6.59 0.57
CA ASP A 325 20.85 -5.42 1.10
C ASP A 325 21.29 -4.42 0.02
N LEU A 326 21.66 -4.90 -1.17
CA LEU A 326 21.98 -4.04 -2.31
C LEU A 326 20.74 -3.28 -2.82
N VAL A 327 19.56 -3.89 -2.78
CA VAL A 327 18.29 -3.25 -3.19
C VAL A 327 17.82 -2.27 -2.10
N LYS A 328 18.06 -2.57 -0.81
CA LYS A 328 17.88 -1.64 0.30
C LYS A 328 18.71 -0.36 0.11
N GLU A 329 19.99 -0.50 -0.25
CA GLU A 329 20.85 0.65 -0.54
C GLU A 329 20.33 1.53 -1.69
N VAL A 330 19.79 0.93 -2.75
CA VAL A 330 19.16 1.68 -3.87
C VAL A 330 17.86 2.36 -3.43
N PHE A 331 17.03 1.69 -2.62
CA PHE A 331 15.81 2.29 -2.06
C PHE A 331 16.14 3.54 -1.22
N LEU A 332 17.15 3.46 -0.35
CA LEU A 332 17.60 4.57 0.48
C LEU A 332 18.22 5.70 -0.36
N ASP A 333 19.00 5.39 -1.40
CA ASP A 333 19.52 6.41 -2.33
C ASP A 333 18.37 7.12 -3.08
N ILE A 334 17.30 6.42 -3.46
CA ILE A 334 16.12 7.03 -4.09
C ILE A 334 15.37 7.94 -3.10
N ALA A 335 15.11 7.47 -1.87
CA ALA A 335 14.40 8.23 -0.83
C ALA A 335 15.16 9.49 -0.36
N CYS A 336 16.49 9.44 -0.29
CA CYS A 336 17.30 10.59 0.13
C CYS A 336 17.64 11.54 -1.01
N PHE A 337 17.88 11.05 -2.23
CA PHE A 337 18.52 11.85 -3.30
C PHE A 337 17.78 11.86 -4.65
N PHE A 338 17.11 10.76 -5.03
CA PHE A 338 16.71 10.55 -6.43
C PHE A 338 15.19 10.49 -6.73
N LYS A 339 14.30 10.74 -5.76
CA LYS A 339 12.86 10.96 -6.03
C LYS A 339 12.67 12.08 -7.09
N GLY A 340 11.83 11.80 -8.08
CA GLY A 340 11.50 12.70 -9.19
C GLY A 340 12.62 12.90 -10.24
N LYS A 341 13.74 12.17 -10.14
CA LYS A 341 14.87 12.26 -11.08
C LYS A 341 14.69 11.32 -12.28
N ASP A 342 15.36 11.65 -13.38
CA ASP A 342 15.37 10.83 -14.60
C ASP A 342 16.02 9.47 -14.35
N MET A 343 15.32 8.41 -14.73
CA MET A 343 15.70 7.02 -14.47
C MET A 343 17.04 6.65 -15.11
N ASN A 344 17.35 7.13 -16.32
CA ASN A 344 18.59 6.76 -17.02
C ASN A 344 19.80 7.42 -16.35
N ASN A 345 19.64 8.65 -15.87
CA ASN A 345 20.68 9.33 -15.10
C ASN A 345 20.93 8.62 -13.76
N VAL A 346 19.86 8.24 -13.04
CA VAL A 346 19.98 7.49 -11.77
C VAL A 346 20.64 6.12 -11.99
N ILE A 347 20.28 5.40 -13.05
CA ILE A 347 20.97 4.16 -13.44
C ILE A 347 22.47 4.41 -13.68
N SER A 348 22.84 5.43 -14.46
CA SER A 348 24.26 5.72 -14.74
C SER A 348 25.06 6.04 -13.47
N ILE A 349 24.47 6.76 -12.53
CA ILE A 349 25.09 7.10 -11.24
C ILE A 349 25.28 5.85 -10.38
N LEU A 350 24.22 5.04 -10.23
CA LEU A 350 24.22 3.87 -9.37
C LEU A 350 24.97 2.66 -9.97
N GLU A 351 25.14 2.60 -11.30
CA GLU A 351 26.06 1.66 -11.97
C GLU A 351 27.50 1.97 -11.56
N GLY A 352 27.86 3.27 -11.49
CA GLY A 352 29.12 3.72 -10.92
C GLY A 352 29.32 3.29 -9.47
N CYS A 353 28.25 3.28 -8.66
CA CYS A 353 28.25 2.87 -7.26
C CYS A 353 28.31 1.34 -7.03
N ASP A 354 28.48 0.53 -8.08
CA ASP A 354 28.48 -0.94 -8.02
C ASP A 354 27.13 -1.57 -7.54
N LEU A 355 26.03 -0.80 -7.58
CA LEU A 355 24.73 -1.16 -7.00
C LEU A 355 23.74 -1.85 -7.97
N LYS A 356 24.21 -2.40 -9.10
CA LYS A 356 23.39 -3.14 -10.11
C LYS A 356 21.97 -2.55 -10.35
N PRO A 357 21.83 -1.23 -10.59
CA PRO A 357 20.56 -0.53 -10.39
C PRO A 357 19.42 -0.96 -11.28
N LYS A 358 19.68 -1.51 -12.47
CA LYS A 358 18.64 -2.03 -13.37
C LYS A 358 17.80 -3.11 -12.66
N HIS A 359 18.47 -4.08 -12.03
CA HIS A 359 17.81 -5.14 -11.26
C HIS A 359 17.16 -4.59 -9.99
N ALA A 360 17.83 -3.69 -9.26
CA ALA A 360 17.26 -3.11 -8.05
C ALA A 360 15.99 -2.28 -8.32
N ILE A 361 15.98 -1.46 -9.38
CA ILE A 361 14.81 -0.67 -9.80
C ILE A 361 13.67 -1.59 -10.24
N GLU A 362 13.95 -2.66 -10.98
CA GLU A 362 12.97 -3.68 -11.38
C GLU A 362 12.31 -4.32 -10.14
N VAL A 363 13.10 -4.82 -9.18
CA VAL A 363 12.60 -5.41 -7.92
C VAL A 363 11.79 -4.41 -7.09
N LEU A 364 12.22 -3.14 -7.02
CA LEU A 364 11.49 -2.09 -6.30
C LEU A 364 10.16 -1.73 -6.98
N VAL A 365 10.08 -1.78 -8.31
CA VAL A 365 8.82 -1.63 -9.05
C VAL A 365 7.93 -2.86 -8.82
N GLU A 366 8.46 -4.09 -8.92
CA GLU A 366 7.68 -5.31 -8.70
C GLU A 366 7.10 -5.39 -7.28
N LYS A 367 7.84 -4.93 -6.27
CA LYS A 367 7.38 -4.82 -4.87
C LYS A 367 6.55 -3.57 -4.56
N ALA A 368 6.18 -2.80 -5.58
CA ALA A 368 5.41 -1.56 -5.51
C ALA A 368 6.00 -0.48 -4.57
N LEU A 369 7.32 -0.47 -4.38
CA LEU A 369 8.01 0.52 -3.54
C LEU A 369 8.32 1.83 -4.30
N ILE A 370 8.47 1.73 -5.62
CA ILE A 370 8.60 2.87 -6.54
C ILE A 370 7.72 2.66 -7.77
N TYR A 371 7.46 3.72 -8.52
CA TYR A 371 6.86 3.66 -9.85
C TYR A 371 7.65 4.56 -10.82
N ILE A 372 7.50 4.29 -12.12
CA ILE A 372 8.17 5.05 -13.18
C ILE A 372 7.12 5.78 -14.01
N GLU A 373 7.20 7.10 -14.06
CA GLU A 373 6.30 7.94 -14.86
C GLU A 373 7.12 8.96 -15.65
N GLN A 374 6.85 9.10 -16.95
CA GLN A 374 7.56 10.04 -17.85
C GLN A 374 9.09 9.93 -17.76
N ASN A 375 9.61 8.69 -17.69
CA ASN A 375 11.02 8.36 -17.49
C ASN A 375 11.64 8.85 -16.16
N LYS A 376 10.83 9.22 -15.16
CA LYS A 376 11.27 9.59 -13.81
C LYS A 376 10.94 8.52 -12.79
N ILE A 377 11.82 8.35 -11.81
CA ILE A 377 11.59 7.48 -10.66
C ILE A 377 10.80 8.25 -9.61
N TRP A 378 9.65 7.71 -9.20
CA TRP A 378 8.81 8.25 -8.15
C TRP A 378 8.62 7.26 -7.02
N MET A 379 8.47 7.80 -5.82
CA MET A 379 8.25 7.07 -4.57
C MET A 379 7.10 7.78 -3.84
N HIS A 380 6.27 7.02 -3.13
CA HIS A 380 5.24 7.60 -2.27
C HIS A 380 5.87 8.35 -1.11
N ASP A 381 5.30 9.48 -0.69
CA ASP A 381 5.88 10.36 0.32
C ASP A 381 6.10 9.64 1.66
N LEU A 382 5.11 8.88 2.15
CA LEU A 382 5.27 7.95 3.29
C LEU A 382 6.37 6.87 3.12
N LEU A 383 6.74 6.49 1.89
CA LEU A 383 7.87 5.58 1.63
C LEU A 383 9.22 6.33 1.58
N GLU A 384 9.22 7.57 1.11
CA GLU A 384 10.37 8.47 1.20
C GLU A 384 10.70 8.79 2.67
N GLU A 385 9.67 9.09 3.47
CA GLU A 385 9.79 9.25 4.93
C GLU A 385 10.19 7.96 5.64
N LEU A 386 9.72 6.79 5.20
CA LEU A 386 10.22 5.52 5.72
C LEU A 386 11.73 5.39 5.46
N GLY A 387 12.19 5.65 4.23
CA GLY A 387 13.61 5.55 3.87
C GLY A 387 14.48 6.54 4.66
N ARG A 388 14.05 7.80 4.73
CA ARG A 388 14.71 8.85 5.53
C ARG A 388 14.69 8.53 7.02
N GLY A 389 13.57 8.03 7.53
CA GLY A 389 13.42 7.58 8.92
C GLY A 389 14.32 6.39 9.28
N ILE A 390 14.52 5.44 8.35
CA ILE A 390 15.49 4.35 8.53
C ILE A 390 16.91 4.90 8.67
N VAL A 391 17.34 5.83 7.82
CA VAL A 391 18.69 6.41 7.92
C VAL A 391 18.83 7.29 9.16
N HIS A 392 17.78 8.03 9.56
CA HIS A 392 17.78 8.77 10.81
C HIS A 392 17.93 7.83 12.03
N GLN A 393 17.32 6.64 11.99
CA GLN A 393 17.45 5.61 13.04
C GLN A 393 18.86 4.98 13.13
N GLU A 394 19.73 5.12 12.11
CA GLU A 394 21.13 4.68 12.20
C GLU A 394 21.90 5.46 13.28
N SER A 395 21.63 6.76 13.39
CA SER A 395 22.17 7.64 14.44
C SER A 395 21.27 8.87 14.61
N PRO A 396 20.34 8.87 15.57
CA PRO A 396 19.39 9.99 15.74
C PRO A 396 20.09 11.31 16.06
N ASN A 397 21.06 11.30 16.97
CA ASN A 397 21.68 12.52 17.53
C ASN A 397 22.92 13.02 16.77
N GLU A 398 23.62 12.13 16.07
CA GLU A 398 24.86 12.47 15.34
C GLU A 398 24.66 12.22 13.83
N PRO A 399 24.27 13.25 13.06
CA PRO A 399 24.00 13.12 11.62
C PRO A 399 25.23 12.67 10.82
N GLY A 400 26.43 13.02 11.30
CA GLY A 400 27.69 12.62 10.69
C GLY A 400 27.99 11.12 10.76
N GLU A 401 27.30 10.37 11.62
CA GLU A 401 27.41 8.90 11.71
C GLU A 401 26.37 8.17 10.84
N ARG A 402 25.47 8.88 10.17
CA ARG A 402 24.45 8.29 9.28
C ARG A 402 25.01 8.03 7.88
N SER A 403 24.44 7.05 7.18
CA SER A 403 24.82 6.67 5.83
C SER A 403 24.52 7.74 4.78
N ARG A 404 23.51 8.58 5.01
CA ARG A 404 23.04 9.61 4.08
C ARG A 404 22.68 10.87 4.86
N VAL A 405 23.02 12.04 4.33
CA VAL A 405 22.69 13.34 4.92
C VAL A 405 21.94 14.19 3.88
N TRP A 406 20.70 14.56 4.18
CA TRP A 406 19.80 15.26 3.25
C TRP A 406 19.03 16.44 3.87
N PHE A 407 18.93 16.50 5.20
CA PHE A 407 18.24 17.59 5.89
C PHE A 407 19.20 18.78 6.02
N HIS A 408 18.76 20.00 5.69
CA HIS A 408 19.67 21.13 5.47
C HIS A 408 20.48 21.51 6.73
N GLU A 409 19.85 21.46 7.92
CA GLU A 409 20.53 21.73 9.19
C GLU A 409 21.60 20.66 9.50
N ASP A 410 21.28 19.39 9.25
CA ASP A 410 22.22 18.28 9.40
C ASP A 410 23.40 18.41 8.42
N VAL A 411 23.14 18.79 7.16
CA VAL A 411 24.19 19.01 6.15
C VAL A 411 25.09 20.18 6.54
N HIS A 412 24.50 21.29 7.00
CA HIS A 412 25.25 22.43 7.51
C HIS A 412 26.15 21.99 8.68
N ARG A 413 25.57 21.38 9.73
CA ARG A 413 26.29 20.90 10.92
C ARG A 413 27.42 19.92 10.55
N VAL A 414 27.15 18.94 9.70
CA VAL A 414 28.15 17.93 9.28
C VAL A 414 29.35 18.55 8.57
N LEU A 415 29.10 19.53 7.69
CA LEU A 415 30.15 20.14 6.87
C LEU A 415 30.89 21.27 7.61
N THR A 416 30.22 22.09 8.43
CA THR A 416 30.89 23.18 9.16
C THR A 416 31.64 22.69 10.41
N GLU A 417 31.12 21.68 11.12
CA GLU A 417 31.75 21.13 12.34
C GLU A 417 32.72 19.97 12.06
N GLY A 418 32.81 19.47 10.82
CA GLY A 418 33.69 18.35 10.46
C GLY A 418 33.34 17.03 11.17
N THR A 419 32.04 16.83 11.47
CA THR A 419 31.51 15.68 12.23
C THR A 419 31.18 14.46 11.37
N GLY A 420 31.15 14.60 10.02
CA GLY A 420 30.91 13.48 9.11
C GLY A 420 31.97 12.38 9.19
N THR A 421 31.57 11.12 9.27
CA THR A 421 32.47 9.97 9.48
C THR A 421 32.55 9.04 8.27
N ASN A 422 33.27 7.92 8.41
CA ASN A 422 33.34 6.89 7.36
C ASN A 422 31.99 6.22 7.07
N ASN A 423 30.96 6.44 7.88
CA ASN A 423 29.62 5.92 7.60
C ASN A 423 28.94 6.67 6.45
N VAL A 424 29.25 7.96 6.27
CA VAL A 424 28.60 8.81 5.25
C VAL A 424 28.96 8.34 3.84
N LYS A 425 27.94 7.86 3.12
CA LYS A 425 28.00 7.45 1.70
C LYS A 425 27.50 8.54 0.76
N GLY A 426 26.59 9.40 1.20
CA GLY A 426 26.01 10.44 0.34
C GLY A 426 25.55 11.70 1.07
N ILE A 427 25.74 12.84 0.43
CA ILE A 427 25.28 14.16 0.90
C ILE A 427 24.52 14.88 -0.22
N ILE A 428 23.34 15.43 0.09
CA ILE A 428 22.64 16.39 -0.77
C ILE A 428 22.47 17.73 -0.04
N ALA A 429 23.12 18.77 -0.54
CA ALA A 429 22.98 20.13 -0.03
C ALA A 429 21.83 20.83 -0.78
N LYS A 430 20.63 20.76 -0.21
CA LYS A 430 19.42 21.47 -0.67
C LYS A 430 18.84 22.28 0.49
N CYS A 431 19.08 23.58 0.50
CA CYS A 431 18.64 24.48 1.57
C CYS A 431 17.34 25.21 1.19
N PRO A 432 16.39 25.47 2.11
CA PRO A 432 15.18 26.26 1.83
C PRO A 432 15.54 27.69 1.41
N THR A 433 16.46 28.32 2.16
CA THR A 433 17.12 29.58 1.84
C THR A 433 18.56 29.32 1.37
N PRO A 434 19.17 30.20 0.56
CA PRO A 434 20.60 30.08 0.21
C PRO A 434 21.51 30.41 1.40
N ASP A 435 21.69 29.43 2.28
CA ASP A 435 22.57 29.53 3.45
C ASP A 435 24.04 29.30 3.03
N ASP A 436 24.95 30.06 3.64
CA ASP A 436 26.39 29.98 3.36
C ASP A 436 27.06 28.91 4.24
N ILE A 437 27.32 27.73 3.68
CA ILE A 437 28.07 26.66 4.33
C ILE A 437 29.57 26.96 4.22
N CYS A 438 30.19 27.36 5.32
CA CYS A 438 31.65 27.56 5.36
C CYS A 438 32.38 26.22 5.48
N LEU A 439 33.17 25.90 4.47
CA LEU A 439 34.08 24.77 4.48
C LEU A 439 35.31 25.08 5.33
N SER A 440 35.89 24.03 5.90
CA SER A 440 37.18 23.98 6.55
C SER A 440 37.94 22.75 6.08
N ASP A 441 39.23 22.67 6.43
CA ASP A 441 40.10 21.53 6.12
C ASP A 441 39.48 20.19 6.55
N ASP A 442 38.78 20.18 7.68
CA ASP A 442 38.11 19.02 8.27
C ASP A 442 36.72 18.68 7.70
N SER A 443 36.10 19.55 6.88
CA SER A 443 34.72 19.37 6.37
C SER A 443 34.46 18.03 5.69
N PHE A 444 35.49 17.41 5.12
CA PHE A 444 35.41 16.09 4.48
C PHE A 444 36.44 15.07 5.00
N SER A 445 37.32 15.44 5.93
CA SER A 445 38.57 14.72 6.25
C SER A 445 38.38 13.25 6.68
N LYS A 446 37.25 12.95 7.33
CA LYS A 446 36.91 11.63 7.87
C LYS A 446 35.94 10.83 6.98
N MET A 447 35.39 11.40 5.91
CA MET A 447 34.32 10.78 5.09
C MET A 447 34.85 9.90 3.96
N LYS A 448 35.65 8.87 4.27
CA LYS A 448 36.39 8.09 3.26
C LYS A 448 35.53 7.21 2.34
N ASN A 449 34.28 6.94 2.70
CA ASN A 449 33.34 6.15 1.91
C ASN A 449 32.31 7.00 1.15
N LEU A 450 32.45 8.33 1.14
CA LEU A 450 31.54 9.23 0.43
C LEU A 450 31.59 8.94 -1.07
N ARG A 451 30.47 8.47 -1.62
CA ARG A 451 30.29 8.12 -3.05
C ARG A 451 29.45 9.14 -3.83
N LEU A 452 28.57 9.89 -3.16
CA LEU A 452 27.70 10.90 -3.77
C LEU A 452 27.82 12.25 -3.06
N PHE A 453 28.09 13.33 -3.80
CA PHE A 453 27.91 14.70 -3.31
C PHE A 453 27.12 15.53 -4.31
N ILE A 454 26.02 16.14 -3.86
CA ILE A 454 25.06 16.86 -4.70
C ILE A 454 24.73 18.22 -4.07
N ASN A 455 25.36 19.29 -4.52
CA ASN A 455 24.87 20.64 -4.27
C ASN A 455 23.72 20.98 -5.23
N VAL A 456 22.54 21.32 -4.70
CA VAL A 456 21.38 21.78 -5.49
C VAL A 456 21.34 23.30 -5.55
N ASN A 457 21.47 23.97 -4.40
CA ASN A 457 21.32 25.42 -4.25
C ASN A 457 22.00 26.01 -3.00
N ALA A 458 22.75 25.20 -2.23
CA ALA A 458 23.50 25.70 -1.09
C ALA A 458 24.70 26.54 -1.57
N ARG A 459 25.01 27.60 -0.83
CA ARG A 459 26.21 28.40 -1.08
C ARG A 459 27.35 27.85 -0.25
N PHE A 460 28.54 27.86 -0.82
CA PHE A 460 29.74 27.36 -0.15
C PHE A 460 30.80 28.47 -0.10
N SER A 461 31.41 28.63 1.06
CA SER A 461 32.58 29.48 1.29
C SER A 461 33.74 28.65 1.86
N GLY A 462 34.93 29.23 1.97
CA GLY A 462 36.18 28.48 2.15
C GLY A 462 36.75 28.02 0.80
N ASP A 463 38.05 28.24 0.59
CA ASP A 463 38.72 28.04 -0.70
C ASP A 463 39.65 26.82 -0.75
N HIS A 464 39.76 26.10 0.36
CA HIS A 464 40.56 24.88 0.56
C HIS A 464 39.79 23.84 1.39
N VAL A 465 40.11 22.56 1.15
CA VAL A 465 39.73 21.39 1.97
C VAL A 465 40.87 20.37 1.87
N ASP A 466 41.18 19.62 2.93
CA ASP A 466 42.36 18.73 2.94
C ASP A 466 42.15 17.39 2.21
N TYR A 467 40.90 16.97 2.04
CA TYR A 467 40.56 15.65 1.53
C TYR A 467 39.22 15.65 0.77
N LEU A 468 39.15 14.81 -0.26
CA LEU A 468 37.90 14.35 -0.86
C LEU A 468 37.99 12.84 -1.05
N SER A 469 36.88 12.15 -0.85
CA SER A 469 36.82 10.69 -0.91
C SER A 469 37.20 10.14 -2.28
N ASN A 470 38.12 9.17 -2.29
CA ASN A 470 38.49 8.41 -3.48
C ASN A 470 37.43 7.38 -3.90
N GLU A 471 36.35 7.24 -3.12
CA GLU A 471 35.15 6.48 -3.50
C GLU A 471 34.08 7.34 -4.19
N LEU A 472 34.29 8.65 -4.38
CA LEU A 472 33.35 9.51 -5.12
C LEU A 472 33.08 8.95 -6.52
N ARG A 473 31.79 8.69 -6.80
CA ARG A 473 31.24 8.26 -8.09
C ARG A 473 30.53 9.41 -8.81
N PHE A 474 29.87 10.28 -8.04
CA PHE A 474 29.15 11.44 -8.56
C PHE A 474 29.46 12.68 -7.73
N LEU A 475 30.00 13.71 -8.38
CA LEU A 475 30.30 15.01 -7.77
C LEU A 475 29.61 16.12 -8.55
N HIS A 476 28.46 16.57 -8.06
CA HIS A 476 27.71 17.70 -8.59
C HIS A 476 27.86 18.90 -7.66
N TRP A 477 28.74 19.83 -8.02
CA TRP A 477 29.10 20.99 -7.21
C TRP A 477 29.23 22.26 -8.07
N PRO A 478 28.11 22.81 -8.58
CA PRO A 478 28.09 24.14 -9.18
C PRO A 478 28.60 25.20 -8.21
N GLU A 479 29.26 26.22 -8.77
CA GLU A 479 29.81 27.37 -8.04
C GLU A 479 30.77 26.99 -6.89
N CYS A 480 31.49 25.87 -7.04
CA CYS A 480 32.41 25.39 -6.02
C CYS A 480 33.48 26.46 -5.69
N PRO A 481 33.65 26.82 -4.41
CA PRO A 481 34.53 27.91 -4.00
C PRO A 481 36.01 27.53 -3.99
N LEU A 482 36.32 26.23 -4.05
CA LEU A 482 37.68 25.71 -3.98
C LEU A 482 38.56 26.25 -5.12
N GLN A 483 39.75 26.72 -4.79
CA GLN A 483 40.74 27.19 -5.77
C GLN A 483 41.53 26.02 -6.39
N VAL A 484 41.69 24.93 -5.65
CA VAL A 484 42.40 23.71 -6.03
C VAL A 484 41.68 22.52 -5.38
N LEU A 485 41.64 21.35 -6.04
CA LEU A 485 41.15 20.11 -5.43
C LEU A 485 42.28 19.43 -4.63
N PRO A 486 41.98 18.69 -3.54
CA PRO A 486 43.00 18.05 -2.70
C PRO A 486 44.01 17.23 -3.51
N SER A 487 45.29 17.37 -3.19
CA SER A 487 46.36 16.59 -3.85
C SER A 487 46.24 15.08 -3.63
N THR A 488 45.54 14.68 -2.57
CA THR A 488 45.21 13.30 -2.19
C THR A 488 44.03 12.71 -2.97
N PHE A 489 43.26 13.54 -3.69
CA PHE A 489 42.07 13.11 -4.42
C PHE A 489 42.43 12.44 -5.76
N ASN A 490 41.98 11.20 -5.93
CA ASN A 490 42.26 10.33 -7.05
C ASN A 490 40.95 9.86 -7.70
N PRO A 491 40.45 10.57 -8.74
CA PRO A 491 39.11 10.39 -9.30
C PRO A 491 38.93 9.14 -10.17
N ARG A 492 39.73 8.08 -9.99
CA ARG A 492 39.70 6.85 -10.82
C ARG A 492 38.35 6.12 -10.79
N LYS A 493 37.57 6.30 -9.73
CA LYS A 493 36.23 5.71 -9.57
C LYS A 493 35.11 6.69 -9.92
N LEU A 494 35.43 7.95 -10.22
CA LEU A 494 34.45 8.97 -10.54
C LEU A 494 33.80 8.63 -11.88
N VAL A 495 32.48 8.72 -11.98
CA VAL A 495 31.71 8.51 -13.21
C VAL A 495 31.24 9.83 -13.78
N GLU A 496 30.81 10.76 -12.93
CA GLU A 496 30.41 12.10 -13.36
C GLU A 496 30.97 13.19 -12.45
N LEU A 497 31.54 14.21 -13.08
CA LEU A 497 32.05 15.44 -12.47
C LEU A 497 31.32 16.62 -13.09
N TYR A 498 30.53 17.34 -12.30
CA TYR A 498 29.81 18.52 -12.74
C TYR A 498 30.05 19.69 -11.79
N MET A 499 30.94 20.60 -12.19
CA MET A 499 31.39 21.74 -11.37
C MET A 499 31.44 23.06 -12.19
N PRO A 500 30.33 23.50 -12.81
CA PRO A 500 30.28 24.76 -13.57
C PRO A 500 30.54 25.96 -12.64
N CYS A 501 31.04 27.06 -13.23
CA CYS A 501 31.27 28.33 -12.52
C CYS A 501 32.15 28.25 -11.25
N SER A 502 32.96 27.19 -11.12
CA SER A 502 33.86 26.99 -9.98
C SER A 502 35.08 27.90 -10.02
N ARG A 503 35.68 28.16 -8.85
CA ARG A 503 36.90 28.98 -8.71
C ARG A 503 38.22 28.21 -8.95
N LEU A 504 38.12 26.99 -9.47
CA LEU A 504 39.25 26.09 -9.70
C LEU A 504 40.26 26.69 -10.70
N SER A 505 41.41 27.13 -10.18
CA SER A 505 42.50 27.69 -10.96
C SER A 505 43.36 26.61 -11.65
N GLN A 506 43.44 25.42 -11.04
CA GLN A 506 44.18 24.28 -11.55
C GLN A 506 43.43 22.97 -11.26
N LEU A 507 43.26 22.14 -12.30
CA LEU A 507 42.90 20.73 -12.13
C LEU A 507 44.16 19.97 -11.72
N GLY A 508 44.14 19.40 -10.51
CA GLY A 508 45.26 18.64 -9.94
C GLY A 508 45.75 17.50 -10.84
N GLU A 509 46.97 17.02 -10.60
CA GLU A 509 47.65 16.11 -11.54
C GLU A 509 46.88 14.80 -11.81
N GLY A 510 46.17 14.28 -10.81
CA GLY A 510 45.29 13.11 -10.97
C GLY A 510 44.15 13.32 -11.98
N LEU A 511 43.62 14.53 -12.11
CA LEU A 511 42.58 14.88 -13.09
C LEU A 511 43.15 15.06 -14.50
N LYS A 512 44.45 15.36 -14.65
CA LYS A 512 45.09 15.41 -15.98
C LYS A 512 45.09 14.05 -16.67
N VAL A 513 45.06 12.96 -15.89
CA VAL A 513 44.93 11.57 -16.39
C VAL A 513 43.48 11.23 -16.73
N ALA A 514 42.52 11.56 -15.86
CA ALA A 514 41.09 11.28 -16.09
C ALA A 514 40.46 12.07 -17.26
N LYS A 515 41.09 13.18 -17.69
CA LYS A 515 40.69 13.99 -18.85
C LYS A 515 40.52 13.22 -20.17
N SER A 516 41.09 12.02 -20.31
CA SER A 516 40.90 11.18 -21.51
C SER A 516 39.55 10.48 -21.57
N GLU A 517 38.84 10.34 -20.45
CA GLU A 517 37.61 9.53 -20.35
C GLU A 517 36.39 10.33 -19.87
N ILE A 518 36.56 11.31 -18.97
CA ILE A 518 35.44 12.01 -18.32
C ILE A 518 35.69 13.52 -18.29
N CYS A 519 35.00 14.29 -19.15
CA CYS A 519 34.74 15.73 -18.98
C CYS A 519 33.72 16.26 -20.02
N LYS A 520 32.57 16.76 -19.57
CA LYS A 520 31.71 17.68 -20.35
C LYS A 520 31.76 19.07 -19.70
N PHE A 521 32.70 19.91 -20.13
CA PHE A 521 32.62 21.34 -19.83
C PHE A 521 31.73 22.02 -20.87
N GLY A 522 30.72 22.75 -20.41
CA GLY A 522 29.92 23.64 -21.25
C GLY A 522 30.44 25.07 -21.14
N GLU A 523 30.83 25.67 -22.25
CA GLU A 523 31.04 27.12 -22.33
C GLU A 523 29.72 27.83 -22.68
N LEU A 524 29.44 28.94 -22.00
CA LEU A 524 28.64 30.05 -22.53
C LEU A 524 29.52 31.31 -22.55
N PRO A 525 29.28 32.27 -23.46
CA PRO A 525 30.42 32.99 -24.04
C PRO A 525 30.66 34.41 -23.47
N VAL A 526 31.93 34.85 -23.58
CA VAL A 526 32.42 36.26 -23.59
C VAL A 526 32.49 36.99 -22.21
N PRO A 527 33.47 37.89 -21.96
CA PRO A 527 34.90 37.88 -22.31
C PRO A 527 35.82 38.04 -21.08
N ASN A 528 36.87 37.23 -20.96
CA ASN A 528 38.15 37.80 -20.54
C ASN A 528 39.35 37.05 -21.13
N LYS A 529 40.39 37.80 -21.50
CA LYS A 529 41.53 37.26 -22.25
C LYS A 529 42.52 36.58 -21.30
N ASN A 530 42.62 35.25 -21.38
CA ASN A 530 43.87 34.52 -21.64
C ASN A 530 43.78 33.06 -21.15
N LEU A 531 43.47 32.12 -22.07
CA LEU A 531 44.08 30.79 -22.17
C LEU A 531 43.47 30.06 -23.39
N LYS A 532 44.21 29.99 -24.50
CA LYS A 532 43.83 29.19 -25.67
C LYS A 532 44.36 27.77 -25.50
N LEU A 533 43.48 26.77 -25.40
CA LEU A 533 43.82 25.37 -25.71
C LEU A 533 42.71 24.76 -26.58
N LEU A 534 43.11 24.15 -27.69
CA LEU A 534 42.21 23.65 -28.74
C LEU A 534 41.45 22.41 -28.27
N TRP A 535 40.13 22.36 -28.51
CA TRP A 535 39.29 21.18 -28.33
C TRP A 535 38.93 20.56 -29.68
N ASN A 536 38.98 19.24 -29.76
CA ASN A 536 38.66 18.49 -30.98
C ASN A 536 37.26 17.86 -30.85
N SER A 537 36.41 18.08 -31.85
CA SER A 537 34.95 17.90 -31.75
C SER A 537 34.49 16.45 -31.96
N LYS A 538 33.94 15.77 -30.93
CA LYS A 538 33.10 14.58 -31.14
C LYS A 538 32.17 14.11 -30.00
N PHE A 539 31.55 15.00 -29.20
CA PHE A 539 30.55 14.59 -28.19
C PHE A 539 29.27 15.45 -28.19
N ARG A 540 28.12 14.81 -27.95
CA ARG A 540 26.83 15.50 -27.74
C ARG A 540 26.81 16.21 -26.39
N VAL A 541 26.63 17.52 -26.43
CA VAL A 541 26.25 18.34 -25.27
C VAL A 541 24.91 17.84 -24.73
N LEU A 542 24.86 17.57 -23.43
CA LEU A 542 23.61 17.47 -22.68
C LEU A 542 23.71 18.54 -21.60
N GLU A 543 22.92 19.60 -21.73
CA GLU A 543 22.76 20.59 -20.66
C GLU A 543 21.98 19.94 -19.49
N PRO A 544 22.40 20.10 -18.23
CA PRO A 544 21.66 19.60 -17.08
C PRO A 544 20.50 20.55 -16.72
N ARG A 545 19.52 20.68 -17.62
CA ARG A 545 18.25 21.39 -17.35
C ARG A 545 17.37 20.68 -16.31
N TRP A 546 17.80 19.53 -15.79
CA TRP A 546 17.02 18.61 -14.96
C TRP A 546 17.09 18.89 -13.45
N LEU A 547 18.06 19.69 -12.98
CA LEU A 547 18.12 20.10 -11.56
C LEU A 547 17.24 21.32 -11.26
N TYR A 548 17.01 22.20 -12.24
CA TYR A 548 16.29 23.46 -12.09
C TYR A 548 14.81 23.39 -12.51
N LYS A 549 14.10 22.33 -12.09
CA LYS A 549 12.63 22.27 -12.15
C LYS A 549 12.06 21.67 -10.87
N PHE A 550 11.89 22.52 -9.87
CA PHE A 550 10.67 22.76 -9.10
C PHE A 550 10.99 23.69 -7.92
N SER A 551 10.89 25.00 -8.18
CA SER A 551 10.35 25.93 -7.20
C SER A 551 8.82 25.89 -7.31
N SER A 552 8.11 26.11 -6.21
CA SER A 552 6.64 26.00 -6.07
C SER A 552 6.08 24.57 -6.23
N CYS A 553 6.10 23.81 -5.13
CA CYS A 553 4.91 23.45 -4.35
C CYS A 553 5.39 23.17 -2.93
#